data_AF-A0A7J4PNV8-F1
#
_entry.id   AF-A0A7J4PNV8-F1
#
_cell.length_a   1.000
_cell.length_b   1.000
_cell.length_c   1.000
_cell.angle_alpha   90.00
_cell.angle_beta   90.00
_cell.angle_gamma   90.00
#
_symmetry.space_group_name_H-M   'P 1'
#
loop_
_entity.id
_entity.type
_entity.pdbx_description
1 polymer ?
#
loop_
_entity_poly.entity_id
_entity_poly.type
_entity_poly.pdbx_seq_one_letter_code
_entity_poly.pdbx_strand_id
1 'polypeptide(L)'
;MKTIKWSVILLALAALLHPCAALSNADVTGTWESSYNFGPVEEIMTANIQQIGNNVIGSYSVEVNPSGDGYGGVIFGTIDGGKIKAFYLATKSADGKDPLTTISFTDGRMVNDDKIQGEFYYRDSDSLELSGPYEAERV
;
A
#
# COMPACT_ATOMS: atom_id res chain seq x y z
N MET A 1 -23.73 39.33 -44.88
CA MET A 1 -23.94 38.01 -44.26
C MET A 1 -22.68 37.64 -43.49
N LYS A 2 -22.73 37.60 -42.15
CA LYS A 2 -21.62 37.17 -41.30
C LYS A 2 -21.72 35.67 -41.10
N THR A 3 -20.83 34.90 -41.71
CA THR A 3 -20.67 33.47 -41.42
C THR A 3 -20.02 33.35 -40.05
N ILE A 4 -20.85 33.25 -39.01
CA ILE A 4 -20.41 32.89 -37.66
C ILE A 4 -19.72 31.53 -37.78
N LYS A 5 -18.49 31.45 -37.27
CA LYS A 5 -17.61 30.28 -37.38
C LYS A 5 -18.19 29.10 -36.59
N TRP A 6 -18.95 28.23 -37.26
CA TRP A 6 -19.44 26.95 -36.72
C TRP A 6 -18.30 26.02 -36.26
N SER A 7 -17.07 26.27 -36.73
CA SER A 7 -15.86 25.52 -36.38
C SER A 7 -15.46 25.61 -34.91
N VAL A 8 -15.88 26.67 -34.18
CA VAL A 8 -15.51 26.84 -32.75
C VAL A 8 -16.38 25.96 -31.84
N ILE A 9 -17.61 25.68 -32.24
CA ILE A 9 -18.56 24.91 -31.41
C ILE A 9 -18.22 23.41 -31.43
N LEU A 10 -17.74 22.89 -32.57
CA LEU A 10 -17.34 21.48 -32.70
C LEU A 10 -16.07 21.13 -31.90
N LEU A 11 -15.13 22.07 -31.71
CA LEU A 11 -13.94 21.83 -30.88
C LEU A 11 -14.26 21.78 -29.38
N ALA A 12 -15.24 22.59 -28.92
CA ALA A 12 -15.66 22.59 -27.51
C ALA A 12 -16.41 21.31 -27.13
N LEU A 13 -17.12 20.69 -28.07
CA LEU A 13 -17.86 19.44 -27.83
C LEU A 13 -16.94 18.20 -27.81
N ALA A 14 -15.82 18.22 -28.54
CA ALA A 14 -14.81 17.16 -28.50
C ALA A 14 -14.03 17.14 -27.17
N ALA A 15 -13.84 18.28 -26.51
CA ALA A 15 -13.21 18.36 -25.19
C ALA A 15 -14.09 17.82 -24.05
N LEU A 16 -15.41 17.67 -24.29
CA LEU A 16 -16.36 17.07 -23.35
C LEU A 16 -16.54 15.56 -23.57
N LEU A 17 -15.99 15.03 -24.67
CA LEU A 17 -16.11 13.63 -25.06
C LEU A 17 -14.72 12.97 -25.02
N HIS A 18 -14.30 12.70 -23.78
CA HIS A 18 -13.47 11.58 -23.31
C HIS A 18 -11.99 11.85 -22.93
N PRO A 19 -11.48 11.17 -21.89
CA PRO A 19 -12.18 10.34 -20.91
C PRO A 19 -12.44 11.12 -19.63
N CYS A 20 -13.65 10.99 -19.07
CA CYS A 20 -13.77 10.75 -17.64
C CYS A 20 -12.69 9.70 -17.35
N ALA A 21 -11.57 10.12 -16.75
CA ALA A 21 -10.49 9.23 -16.39
C ALA A 21 -11.17 8.00 -15.80
N ALA A 22 -11.03 6.86 -16.48
CA ALA A 22 -11.50 5.62 -15.93
C ALA A 22 -10.90 5.60 -14.53
N LEU A 23 -11.76 5.65 -13.51
CA LEU A 23 -11.42 5.16 -12.19
C LEU A 23 -10.88 3.78 -12.50
N SER A 24 -9.56 3.66 -12.58
CA SER A 24 -8.90 2.37 -12.58
C SER A 24 -9.48 1.75 -11.32
N ASN A 25 -10.27 0.69 -11.51
CA ASN A 25 -10.63 -0.19 -10.41
C ASN A 25 -9.33 -0.85 -10.01
N ALA A 26 -8.48 -0.10 -9.31
CA ALA A 26 -7.25 -0.60 -8.74
C ALA A 26 -7.66 -1.71 -7.79
N ASP A 27 -7.27 -2.94 -8.15
CA ASP A 27 -7.52 -4.14 -7.36
C ASP A 27 -6.23 -4.54 -6.66
N VAL A 28 -6.17 -4.26 -5.36
CA VAL A 28 -5.03 -4.59 -4.51
C VAL A 28 -5.10 -6.02 -3.98
N THR A 29 -6.16 -6.77 -4.29
CA THR A 29 -6.33 -8.16 -3.85
C THR A 29 -5.19 -9.03 -4.40
N GLY A 30 -4.48 -9.75 -3.52
CA GLY A 30 -3.41 -10.67 -3.90
C GLY A 30 -2.32 -10.77 -2.85
N THR A 31 -1.24 -11.43 -3.24
CA THR A 31 -0.05 -11.59 -2.40
C THR A 31 1.00 -10.58 -2.84
N TRP A 32 1.62 -9.92 -1.87
CA TRP A 32 2.58 -8.85 -2.08
C TRP A 32 3.82 -9.11 -1.22
N GLU A 33 4.99 -8.84 -1.75
CA GLU A 33 6.26 -8.99 -1.05
C GLU A 33 7.05 -7.69 -1.02
N SER A 34 7.68 -7.37 0.11
CA SER A 34 8.59 -6.25 0.29
C SER A 34 9.82 -6.71 1.04
N SER A 35 11.02 -6.38 0.55
CA SER A 35 12.29 -6.60 1.26
C SER A 35 12.90 -5.26 1.68
N TYR A 36 13.34 -5.19 2.94
CA TYR A 36 13.96 -4.00 3.51
C TYR A 36 14.94 -4.34 4.63
N ASN A 37 15.84 -3.40 4.92
CA ASN A 37 16.76 -3.51 6.05
C ASN A 37 16.19 -2.83 7.29
N PHE A 38 16.09 -3.56 8.40
CA PHE A 38 15.72 -3.04 9.71
C PHE A 38 16.94 -3.06 10.64
N GLY A 39 17.71 -1.97 10.62
CA GLY A 39 19.01 -1.92 11.31
C GLY A 39 20.00 -2.90 10.65
N PRO A 40 20.55 -3.90 11.37
CA PRO A 40 21.53 -4.84 10.82
C PRO A 40 20.90 -6.09 10.17
N VAL A 41 19.58 -6.27 10.23
CA VAL A 41 18.89 -7.44 9.68
C VAL A 41 18.12 -7.09 8.41
N GLU A 42 18.00 -8.06 7.51
CA GLU A 42 17.10 -8.00 6.37
C GLU A 42 15.77 -8.63 6.78
N GLU A 43 14.67 -7.95 6.48
CA GLU A 43 13.31 -8.45 6.70
C GLU A 43 12.60 -8.58 5.35
N ILE A 44 12.04 -9.77 5.10
CA ILE A 44 11.17 -10.04 3.94
C ILE A 44 9.76 -10.14 4.45
N MET A 45 8.90 -9.22 4.01
CA MET A 45 7.51 -9.14 4.41
C MET A 45 6.61 -9.61 3.28
N THR A 46 5.78 -10.62 3.55
CA THR A 46 4.75 -11.12 2.63
C THR A 46 3.36 -10.75 3.16
N ALA A 47 2.58 -10.00 2.40
CA ALA A 47 1.23 -9.57 2.72
C ALA A 47 0.20 -10.27 1.82
N ASN A 48 -0.83 -10.85 2.41
CA ASN A 48 -2.00 -11.39 1.72
C ASN A 48 -3.16 -10.42 1.91
N ILE A 49 -3.59 -9.80 0.83
CA ILE A 49 -4.53 -8.68 0.85
C ILE A 49 -5.83 -9.06 0.12
N GLN A 50 -6.97 -8.68 0.70
CA GLN A 50 -8.27 -8.73 0.07
C GLN A 50 -8.92 -7.34 0.06
N GLN A 51 -9.40 -6.93 -1.12
CA GLN A 51 -10.18 -5.72 -1.28
C GLN A 51 -11.69 -6.02 -1.24
N ILE A 52 -12.43 -5.24 -0.43
CA ILE A 52 -13.89 -5.33 -0.31
C ILE A 52 -14.46 -3.92 -0.49
N GLY A 53 -14.86 -3.61 -1.72
CA GLY A 53 -15.18 -2.24 -2.12
C GLY A 53 -13.93 -1.36 -2.03
N ASN A 54 -14.01 -0.30 -1.22
CA ASN A 54 -12.87 0.58 -0.94
C ASN A 54 -12.10 0.19 0.32
N ASN A 55 -12.49 -0.89 1.00
CA ASN A 55 -11.81 -1.36 2.21
C ASN A 55 -10.79 -2.44 1.85
N VAL A 56 -9.73 -2.51 2.64
CA VAL A 56 -8.67 -3.50 2.52
C VAL A 56 -8.58 -4.23 3.85
N ILE A 57 -8.50 -5.56 3.80
CA ILE A 57 -8.18 -6.41 4.95
C ILE A 57 -7.13 -7.44 4.53
N GLY A 58 -6.33 -7.93 5.47
CA GLY A 58 -5.32 -8.91 5.15
C GLY A 58 -4.54 -9.38 6.35
N SER A 59 -3.52 -10.18 6.05
CA SER A 59 -2.52 -10.63 7.02
C SER A 59 -1.14 -10.51 6.40
N TYR A 60 -0.12 -10.44 7.24
CA TYR A 60 1.26 -10.49 6.77
C TYR A 60 2.12 -11.37 7.68
N SER A 61 3.22 -11.84 7.09
CA SER A 61 4.32 -12.48 7.79
C SER A 61 5.62 -11.77 7.42
N VAL A 62 6.57 -11.78 8.33
CA VAL A 62 7.92 -11.28 8.14
C VAL A 62 8.89 -12.39 8.49
N GLU A 63 9.82 -12.65 7.57
CA GLU A 63 11.00 -13.48 7.79
C GLU A 63 12.20 -12.59 8.08
N VAL A 64 12.93 -12.88 9.15
CA VAL A 64 14.09 -12.09 9.59
C VAL A 64 15.37 -12.85 9.31
N ASN A 65 16.17 -12.33 8.38
CA ASN A 65 17.46 -12.88 8.00
C ASN A 65 18.62 -12.23 8.78
N PRO A 66 19.60 -13.00 9.28
CA PRO A 66 19.79 -14.45 9.12
C PRO A 66 19.23 -15.30 10.27
N SER A 67 18.49 -14.71 11.22
CA SER A 67 18.01 -15.42 12.41
C SER A 67 17.05 -16.58 12.08
N GLY A 68 16.28 -16.48 10.99
CA GLY A 68 15.17 -17.38 10.69
C GLY A 68 13.95 -17.17 11.59
N ASP A 69 14.02 -16.21 12.52
CA ASP A 69 12.88 -15.77 13.31
C ASP A 69 11.83 -15.14 12.39
N GLY A 70 10.58 -15.16 12.84
CA GLY A 70 9.49 -14.53 12.10
C GLY A 70 8.45 -13.96 13.02
N TYR A 71 7.71 -12.99 12.49
CA TYR A 71 6.54 -12.44 13.14
C TYR A 71 5.47 -12.16 12.09
N GLY A 72 4.25 -11.86 12.54
CA GLY A 72 3.16 -11.61 11.64
C GLY A 72 2.05 -10.84 12.30
N GLY A 73 1.07 -10.47 11.50
CA GLY A 73 0.02 -9.57 11.94
C GLY A 73 -1.12 -9.45 10.95
N VAL A 74 -1.97 -8.47 11.23
CA VAL A 74 -3.15 -8.15 10.43
C VAL A 74 -2.98 -6.80 9.75
N ILE A 75 -3.63 -6.68 8.59
CA ILE A 75 -3.68 -5.47 7.78
C ILE A 75 -5.13 -5.02 7.71
N PHE A 76 -5.38 -3.73 7.87
CA PHE A 76 -6.65 -3.13 7.48
C PHE A 76 -6.45 -1.72 6.95
N GLY A 77 -7.30 -1.29 6.03
CA GLY A 77 -7.12 0.00 5.39
C GLY A 77 -8.17 0.32 4.36
N THR A 78 -7.83 1.28 3.51
CA THR A 78 -8.67 1.73 2.40
C THR A 78 -7.87 1.91 1.13
N ILE A 79 -8.54 1.75 -0.01
CA ILE A 79 -8.04 2.11 -1.32
C ILE A 79 -9.01 3.06 -2.04
N ASP A 80 -8.49 4.12 -2.65
CA ASP A 80 -9.27 5.08 -3.43
C ASP A 80 -8.44 5.54 -4.65
N GLY A 81 -8.92 5.21 -5.85
CA GLY A 81 -8.24 5.55 -7.11
C GLY A 81 -6.77 5.09 -7.15
N GLY A 82 -6.48 3.92 -6.59
CA GLY A 82 -5.14 3.35 -6.48
C GLY A 82 -4.29 3.86 -5.31
N LYS A 83 -4.72 4.88 -4.57
CA LYS A 83 -4.06 5.31 -3.32
C LYS A 83 -4.46 4.39 -2.18
N ILE A 84 -3.49 3.90 -1.42
CA ILE A 84 -3.67 2.94 -0.35
C ILE A 84 -3.32 3.62 0.97
N LYS A 85 -4.17 3.48 1.97
CA LYS A 85 -3.88 3.84 3.36
C LYS A 85 -4.14 2.62 4.23
N ALA A 86 -3.10 2.01 4.77
CA ALA A 86 -3.24 0.76 5.52
C ALA A 86 -2.51 0.82 6.86
N PHE A 87 -3.08 0.14 7.84
CA PHE A 87 -2.52 -0.09 9.15
C PHE A 87 -2.13 -1.55 9.27
N TYR A 88 -0.99 -1.78 9.90
CA TYR A 88 -0.41 -3.08 10.19
C TYR A 88 -0.27 -3.18 11.70
N LEU A 89 -0.79 -4.25 12.29
CA LEU A 89 -0.59 -4.52 13.71
C LEU A 89 0.01 -5.90 13.90
N ALA A 90 1.05 -5.96 14.73
CA ALA A 90 1.64 -7.20 15.18
C ALA A 90 1.96 -7.15 16.68
N THR A 91 2.04 -8.34 17.24
CA THR A 91 2.66 -8.59 18.54
C THR A 91 3.91 -9.43 18.30
N LYS A 92 5.08 -8.81 18.41
CA LYS A 92 6.36 -9.50 18.31
C LYS A 92 6.68 -10.09 19.68
N SER A 93 6.54 -11.41 19.80
CA SER A 93 6.93 -12.12 21.02
C SER A 93 8.45 -12.21 21.07
N ALA A 94 9.03 -11.88 22.21
CA ALA A 94 10.44 -12.15 22.50
C ALA A 94 10.48 -13.10 23.70
N ASP A 95 11.17 -14.23 23.56
CA ASP A 95 11.22 -15.27 24.60
C ASP A 95 11.63 -14.67 25.96
N GLY A 96 10.74 -14.80 26.94
CA GLY A 96 10.97 -14.33 28.31
C GLY A 96 10.89 -12.80 28.53
N LYS A 97 10.44 -12.03 27.53
CA LYS A 97 10.21 -10.57 27.64
C LYS A 97 8.75 -10.23 27.38
N ASP A 98 8.35 -9.03 27.80
CA ASP A 98 7.04 -8.48 27.43
C ASP A 98 6.94 -8.40 25.90
N PRO A 99 5.83 -8.84 25.29
CA PRO A 99 5.66 -8.81 23.85
C PRO A 99 5.63 -7.36 23.36
N LEU A 100 6.43 -7.06 22.33
CA LEU A 100 6.41 -5.75 21.69
C LEU A 100 5.16 -5.64 20.82
N THR A 101 4.33 -4.66 21.11
CA THR A 101 3.20 -4.32 20.24
C THR A 101 3.68 -3.29 19.24
N THR A 102 3.50 -3.58 17.95
CA THR A 102 3.89 -2.69 16.86
C THR A 102 2.67 -2.24 16.09
N ILE A 103 2.69 -0.97 15.68
CA ILE A 103 1.73 -0.40 14.74
C ILE A 103 2.53 0.25 13.62
N SER A 104 2.24 -0.15 12.40
CA SER A 104 2.70 0.56 11.22
C SER A 104 1.53 1.14 10.45
N PHE A 105 1.74 2.29 9.83
CA PHE A 105 0.84 2.93 8.89
C PHE A 105 1.57 3.12 7.57
N THR A 106 0.90 2.90 6.45
CA THR A 106 1.44 3.15 5.12
C THR A 106 0.56 4.15 4.36
N ASP A 107 1.21 5.10 3.69
CA ASP A 107 0.60 5.94 2.65
C ASP A 107 1.21 5.52 1.31
N GLY A 108 0.49 4.65 0.61
CA GLY A 108 0.97 3.98 -0.58
C GLY A 108 0.12 4.25 -1.81
N ARG A 109 0.57 3.72 -2.95
CA ARG A 109 -0.15 3.76 -4.20
C ARG A 109 0.23 2.58 -5.09
N MET A 110 -0.76 2.01 -5.78
CA MET A 110 -0.52 1.13 -6.92
C MET A 110 0.09 1.92 -8.07
N VAL A 111 1.31 1.55 -8.46
CA VAL A 111 2.02 2.12 -9.61
C VAL A 111 1.54 1.45 -10.91
N ASN A 112 1.28 0.14 -10.82
CA ASN A 112 0.68 -0.71 -11.83
C ASN A 112 0.04 -1.92 -11.12
N ASP A 113 -0.41 -2.92 -11.89
CA ASP A 113 -1.09 -4.09 -11.33
C ASP A 113 -0.18 -4.96 -10.44
N ASP A 114 1.14 -4.88 -10.64
CA ASP A 114 2.15 -5.74 -10.00
C ASP A 114 3.04 -5.01 -8.99
N LYS A 115 2.84 -3.69 -8.78
CA LYS A 115 3.72 -2.87 -7.94
C LYS A 115 2.98 -1.84 -7.10
N ILE A 116 3.30 -1.80 -5.81
CA ILE A 116 2.93 -0.76 -4.85
C ILE A 116 4.20 0.00 -4.43
N GLN A 117 4.08 1.31 -4.27
CA GLN A 117 5.12 2.16 -3.68
C GLN A 117 4.50 3.13 -2.68
N GLY A 118 5.24 3.52 -1.65
CA GLY A 118 4.74 4.46 -0.66
C GLY A 118 5.75 4.81 0.41
N GLU A 119 5.25 5.46 1.45
CA GLU A 119 5.97 5.72 2.69
C GLU A 119 5.33 4.92 3.83
N PHE A 120 6.16 4.34 4.70
CA PHE A 120 5.71 3.71 5.93
C PHE A 120 6.05 4.57 7.15
N TYR A 121 5.29 4.36 8.21
CA TYR A 121 5.48 4.97 9.52
C TYR A 121 5.28 3.87 10.56
N TYR A 122 6.29 3.61 11.36
CA TYR A 122 6.34 2.54 12.35
C TYR A 122 6.45 3.14 13.75
N ARG A 123 5.73 2.56 14.70
CA ARG A 123 5.92 2.77 16.13
C ARG A 123 5.74 1.47 16.91
N ASP A 124 6.55 1.25 17.93
CA ASP A 124 6.33 0.17 18.90
C ASP A 124 6.05 0.67 20.33
N SER A 125 5.71 -0.28 21.19
CA SER A 125 5.41 -0.04 22.61
C SER A 125 6.59 0.53 23.40
N ASP A 126 7.81 0.41 22.90
CA ASP A 126 9.02 0.99 23.50
C ASP A 126 9.33 2.40 22.96
N SER A 127 8.40 2.97 22.17
CA SER A 127 8.50 4.31 21.57
C SER A 127 9.61 4.45 20.52
N LEU A 128 10.07 3.35 19.90
CA LEU A 128 10.87 3.45 18.68
C LEU A 128 9.99 3.99 17.55
N GLU A 129 10.49 4.95 16.79
CA GLU A 129 9.81 5.53 15.63
C GLU A 129 10.70 5.43 14.40
N LEU A 130 10.13 4.93 13.30
CA LEU A 130 10.82 4.80 12.03
C LEU A 130 9.88 5.16 10.88
N SER A 131 10.43 5.69 9.79
CA SER A 131 9.67 5.96 8.58
C SER A 131 10.59 5.95 7.37
N GLY A 132 10.03 5.68 6.20
CA GLY A 132 10.76 5.79 4.95
C GLY A 132 10.00 5.19 3.77
N PRO A 133 10.61 5.20 2.59
CA PRO A 133 10.01 4.64 1.40
C PRO A 133 9.94 3.11 1.50
N TYR A 134 8.95 2.54 0.84
CA TYR A 134 8.88 1.10 0.59
C TYR A 134 8.38 0.82 -0.83
N GLU A 135 8.73 -0.36 -1.32
CA GLU A 135 8.16 -0.94 -2.53
C GLU A 135 7.65 -2.33 -2.20
N ALA A 136 6.55 -2.73 -2.83
CA ALA A 136 6.07 -4.10 -2.77
C ALA A 136 5.71 -4.60 -4.16
N GLU A 137 6.09 -5.84 -4.44
CA GLU A 137 5.83 -6.52 -5.71
C GLU A 137 4.82 -7.64 -5.53
N ARG A 138 3.98 -7.86 -6.54
CA ARG A 138 3.00 -8.94 -6.52
C ARG A 138 3.69 -10.28 -6.81
N VAL A 139 3.27 -11.34 -6.10
CA VAL A 139 3.77 -12.72 -6.23
C VAL A 139 2.66 -13.73 -6.46
#